data_AF-A0A2E6MSP9-F1
#
_entry.id   AF-A0A2E6MSP9-F1
#
_cell.length_a   1.000
_cell.length_b   1.000
_cell.length_c   1.000
_cell.angle_alpha   90.00
_cell.angle_beta   90.00
_cell.angle_gamma   90.00
#
_symmetry.space_group_name_H-M   'P 1'
#
loop_
_entity.id
_entity.type
_entity.pdbx_description
1 polymer ?
#
loop_
_entity_poly.entity_id
_entity_poly.type
_entity_poly.pdbx_seq_one_letter_code
_entity_poly.pdbx_strand_id
1 'polypeptide(L)'
;MNWKETYTKVFLKQAGIAISESTLAEYMPVWWQNTREKDSGGLRLTEAGMLFLMEKLELATYDIPFPPDFKITTQVVIFLDKFIDCPYFLTNKGLTVTNEKKALELHLFSGDVRKYGLAKALKRTDESVNP
;
A
#
# COMPACT_ATOMS: atom_id res chain seq x y z
N MET A 1 15.43 4.27 -7.39
CA MET A 1 15.42 2.79 -7.48
C MET A 1 13.97 2.36 -7.61
N ASN A 2 13.58 1.65 -8.66
CA ASN A 2 12.16 1.34 -8.91
C ASN A 2 11.67 0.21 -7.98
N TRP A 3 11.11 0.57 -6.83
CA TRP A 3 10.63 -0.39 -5.83
C TRP A 3 9.61 -1.38 -6.39
N LYS A 4 8.76 -0.97 -7.34
CA LYS A 4 7.74 -1.83 -7.95
C LYS A 4 8.37 -2.98 -8.73
N GLU A 5 9.41 -2.70 -9.52
CA GLU A 5 10.16 -3.73 -10.21
C GLU A 5 10.84 -4.67 -9.22
N THR A 6 11.45 -4.15 -8.16
CA THR A 6 12.09 -4.96 -7.13
C THR A 6 11.09 -5.91 -6.48
N TYR A 7 9.93 -5.40 -6.05
CA TYR A 7 8.86 -6.23 -5.46
C TYR A 7 8.33 -7.26 -6.46
N THR A 8 8.08 -6.86 -7.72
CA THR A 8 7.60 -7.79 -8.76
C THR A 8 8.60 -8.92 -8.99
N LYS A 9 9.91 -8.63 -9.06
CA LYS A 9 10.97 -9.65 -9.15
C LYS A 9 10.97 -10.59 -7.95
N VAL A 10 10.83 -10.05 -6.74
CA VAL A 10 10.76 -10.85 -5.50
C VAL A 10 9.52 -11.76 -5.49
N PHE A 11 8.36 -11.24 -5.90
CA PHE A 11 7.11 -12.00 -5.98
C PHE A 11 7.19 -13.13 -7.00
N LEU A 12 7.72 -12.85 -8.21
CA LEU A 12 7.93 -13.86 -9.25
C LEU A 12 8.90 -14.94 -8.76
N LYS A 13 10.01 -14.55 -8.12
CA LYS A 13 11.00 -15.48 -7.57
C LYS A 13 10.39 -16.42 -6.54
N GLN A 14 9.60 -15.89 -5.61
CA GLN A 14 8.95 -16.70 -4.58
C GLN A 14 7.83 -17.59 -5.15
N ALA A 15 7.11 -17.13 -6.17
CA ALA A 15 6.10 -17.93 -6.87
C ALA A 15 6.70 -19.01 -7.82
N GLY A 16 8.03 -19.10 -7.93
CA GLY A 16 8.71 -20.03 -8.82
C GLY A 16 8.56 -19.69 -10.31
N ILE A 17 8.19 -18.45 -10.64
CA ILE A 17 8.05 -17.97 -12.02
C ILE A 17 9.39 -17.40 -12.49
N ALA A 18 9.77 -17.70 -13.73
CA ALA A 18 11.00 -17.19 -14.33
C ALA A 18 10.96 -15.66 -14.41
N ILE A 19 12.00 -14.99 -13.90
CA ILE A 19 12.13 -13.54 -13.94
C ILE A 19 12.71 -13.14 -15.31
N SER A 20 11.87 -12.59 -16.18
CA SER A 20 12.23 -12.09 -17.50
C SER A 20 11.61 -10.70 -17.73
N GLU A 21 12.10 -9.97 -18.73
CA GLU A 21 11.47 -8.70 -19.12
C GLU A 21 10.02 -8.88 -19.58
N SER A 22 9.71 -10.01 -20.24
CA SER A 22 8.34 -10.33 -20.68
C SER A 22 7.37 -10.52 -19.51
N THR A 23 7.78 -11.29 -18.49
CA THR A 23 6.95 -11.51 -17.30
C THR A 23 6.79 -10.24 -16.49
N LEU A 24 7.84 -9.42 -16.34
CA LEU A 24 7.72 -8.12 -15.68
C LEU A 24 6.73 -7.21 -16.39
N ALA A 25 6.79 -7.12 -17.72
CA ALA A 25 5.86 -6.31 -18.52
C ALA A 25 4.41 -6.82 -18.46
N GLU A 26 4.22 -8.13 -18.28
CA GLU A 26 2.89 -8.76 -18.14
C GLU A 26 2.28 -8.52 -16.75
N TYR A 27 3.04 -8.80 -15.67
CA TYR A 27 2.50 -8.79 -14.31
C TYR A 27 2.50 -7.40 -13.66
N MET A 28 3.43 -6.50 -14.01
CA MET A 28 3.46 -5.14 -13.42
C MET A 28 2.15 -4.35 -13.61
N PRO A 29 1.58 -4.20 -14.82
CA PRO A 29 0.34 -3.45 -15.01
C PRO A 29 -0.87 -4.15 -14.38
N VAL A 30 -0.79 -5.47 -14.18
CA VAL A 30 -1.85 -6.25 -13.54
C VAL A 30 -1.83 -6.06 -12.03
N TRP A 31 -0.66 -6.05 -11.40
CA TRP A 31 -0.55 -6.00 -9.93
C TRP A 31 -0.54 -4.59 -9.35
N TRP A 32 -0.05 -3.59 -10.08
CA TRP A 32 0.10 -2.23 -9.56
C TRP A 32 -0.92 -1.27 -10.20
N GLN A 33 -1.69 -0.54 -9.39
CA GLN A 33 -2.64 0.45 -9.91
C GLN A 33 -1.97 1.65 -10.59
N ASN A 34 -0.70 1.91 -10.27
CA ASN A 34 0.05 3.00 -10.85
C ASN A 34 1.35 2.45 -11.44
N THR A 35 1.51 2.53 -12.76
CA THR A 35 2.74 2.10 -13.46
C THR A 35 3.74 3.25 -13.63
N ARG A 36 3.41 4.47 -13.22
CA ARG A 36 4.37 5.60 -13.28
C ARG A 36 5.53 5.36 -12.32
N GLU A 37 6.72 5.62 -12.81
CA GLU A 37 7.93 5.71 -11.99
C GLU A 37 7.78 6.86 -11.01
N LYS A 38 7.96 6.57 -9.73
CA LYS A 38 8.07 7.56 -8.66
C LYS A 38 9.27 7.17 -7.80
N ASP A 39 10.03 8.17 -7.36
CA ASP A 39 11.20 7.96 -6.51
C ASP A 39 10.84 7.48 -5.10
N SER A 40 9.61 7.74 -4.62
CA SER A 40 9.09 7.26 -3.35
C SER A 40 7.58 6.99 -3.39
N GLY A 41 7.13 6.01 -2.62
CA GLY A 41 5.71 5.65 -2.51
C GLY A 41 5.14 4.95 -3.76
N GLY A 42 3.81 4.96 -3.92
CA GLY A 42 3.19 4.45 -5.14
C GLY A 42 2.94 2.94 -5.17
N LEU A 43 3.13 2.22 -4.06
CA LEU A 43 3.02 0.75 -3.98
C LEU A 43 1.57 0.27 -3.78
N ARG A 44 0.64 0.87 -4.52
CA ARG A 44 -0.77 0.48 -4.48
C ARG A 44 -1.01 -0.72 -5.39
N LEU A 45 -1.52 -1.78 -4.78
CA LEU A 45 -1.91 -2.99 -5.46
C LEU A 45 -3.31 -2.86 -6.06
N THR A 46 -3.52 -3.57 -7.16
CA THR A 46 -4.85 -3.93 -7.65
C THR A 46 -5.40 -5.11 -6.84
N GLU A 47 -6.66 -5.45 -7.06
CA GLU A 47 -7.26 -6.66 -6.49
C GLU A 47 -6.49 -7.92 -6.93
N ALA A 48 -6.09 -8.02 -8.19
CA ALA A 48 -5.28 -9.12 -8.70
C ALA A 48 -3.91 -9.21 -8.03
N GLY A 49 -3.26 -8.06 -7.81
CA GLY A 49 -2.00 -7.99 -7.06
C GLY A 49 -2.16 -8.48 -5.62
N MET A 50 -3.21 -8.01 -4.93
CA MET A 50 -3.50 -8.43 -3.56
C MET A 50 -3.80 -9.94 -3.47
N LEU A 51 -4.66 -10.45 -4.35
CA LEU A 51 -5.01 -11.88 -4.41
C LEU A 51 -3.75 -12.74 -4.63
N PHE A 52 -2.84 -12.30 -5.51
CA PHE A 52 -1.58 -12.99 -5.74
C PHE A 52 -0.73 -13.05 -4.46
N LEU A 53 -0.61 -11.96 -3.71
CA LEU A 53 0.15 -11.95 -2.46
C LEU A 53 -0.48 -12.87 -1.39
N MET A 54 -1.81 -12.96 -1.34
CA MET A 54 -2.52 -13.78 -0.36
C MET A 54 -2.54 -15.27 -0.73
N GLU A 55 -2.87 -15.60 -1.98
CA GLU A 55 -3.09 -16.99 -2.40
C GLU A 55 -1.82 -17.69 -2.91
N LYS A 56 -0.90 -16.96 -3.54
CA LYS A 56 0.32 -17.55 -4.12
C LYS A 56 1.52 -17.45 -3.20
N LEU A 57 1.67 -16.29 -2.55
CA LEU A 57 2.80 -16.01 -1.68
C LEU A 57 2.49 -16.26 -0.20
N GLU A 58 1.20 -16.42 0.14
CA GLU A 58 0.73 -16.61 1.52
C GLU A 58 1.33 -15.56 2.49
N LEU A 59 1.49 -14.32 1.99
CA LEU A 59 2.09 -13.24 2.77
C LEU A 59 1.15 -12.81 3.89
N ALA A 60 1.75 -12.52 5.05
CA ALA A 60 1.02 -11.92 6.16
C ALA A 60 0.46 -10.56 5.73
N THR A 61 -0.85 -10.42 5.87
CA THR A 61 -1.60 -9.21 5.52
C THR A 61 -2.37 -8.75 6.72
N TYR A 62 -2.43 -7.43 6.87
CA TYR A 62 -3.06 -6.78 8.00
C TYR A 62 -4.14 -5.84 7.49
N ASP A 63 -5.38 -6.11 7.86
CA ASP A 63 -6.54 -5.31 7.48
C ASP A 63 -6.81 -4.23 8.52
N ILE A 64 -6.86 -2.98 8.05
CA ILE A 64 -7.18 -1.80 8.83
C ILE A 64 -8.54 -1.28 8.35
N PRO A 65 -9.64 -1.56 9.07
CA PRO A 65 -10.95 -1.06 8.70
C PRO A 65 -11.05 0.44 8.92
N PHE A 66 -11.62 1.14 7.94
CA PHE A 66 -11.93 2.55 8.07
C PHE A 66 -13.23 2.76 8.88
N PRO A 67 -13.37 3.91 9.55
CA PRO A 67 -14.64 4.31 10.14
C PRO A 67 -15.77 4.34 9.08
N PRO A 68 -17.03 4.05 9.44
CA PRO A 68 -18.16 4.08 8.50
C PRO A 68 -18.32 5.42 7.78
N ASP A 69 -18.01 6.53 8.46
CA ASP A 69 -18.13 7.90 7.94
C ASP A 69 -16.83 8.43 7.30
N PHE A 70 -15.82 7.56 7.14
CA PHE A 70 -14.54 7.97 6.58
C PHE A 70 -14.63 8.17 5.07
N LYS A 71 -14.50 9.43 4.65
CA LYS A 71 -14.42 9.77 3.22
C LYS A 71 -12.97 9.71 2.75
N ILE A 72 -12.68 8.79 1.85
CA ILE A 72 -11.41 8.74 1.13
C ILE A 72 -11.39 9.90 0.13
N THR A 73 -10.75 11.00 0.52
CA THR A 73 -10.51 12.14 -0.37
C THR A 73 -9.19 11.94 -1.13
N THR A 74 -9.01 12.66 -2.23
CA THR A 74 -7.76 12.65 -2.99
C THR A 74 -6.55 13.00 -2.10
N GLN A 75 -6.71 13.88 -1.11
CA GLN A 75 -5.64 14.22 -0.16
C GLN A 75 -5.24 13.03 0.72
N VAL A 76 -6.21 12.25 1.22
CA VAL A 76 -5.95 11.02 1.97
C VAL A 76 -5.20 10.02 1.09
N VAL A 77 -5.64 9.86 -0.15
CA VAL A 77 -5.00 8.96 -1.12
C VAL A 77 -3.54 9.35 -1.37
N ILE A 78 -3.25 10.65 -1.54
CA ILE A 78 -1.89 11.18 -1.72
C ILE A 78 -1.05 10.98 -0.45
N PHE A 79 -1.64 11.23 0.72
CA PHE A 79 -0.95 11.03 2.00
C PHE A 79 -0.57 9.57 2.20
N LEU A 80 -1.52 8.63 2.03
CA LEU A 80 -1.27 7.19 2.13
C LEU A 80 -0.18 6.77 1.14
N ASP A 81 -0.18 7.33 -0.08
CA ASP A 81 0.83 7.03 -1.10
C ASP A 81 2.25 7.43 -0.67
N LYS A 82 2.39 8.49 0.16
CA LYS A 82 3.68 8.94 0.71
C LYS A 82 4.03 8.24 2.02
N PHE A 83 3.03 7.92 2.84
CA PHE A 83 3.19 7.38 4.19
C PHE A 83 3.49 5.88 4.19
N ILE A 84 2.92 5.16 3.23
CA ILE A 84 3.07 3.70 3.10
C ILE A 84 4.25 3.39 2.18
N ASP A 85 5.24 2.70 2.74
CA ASP A 85 6.48 2.26 2.10
C ASP A 85 6.44 0.78 1.66
N CYS A 86 5.31 0.11 1.85
CA CYS A 86 5.09 -1.30 1.53
C CYS A 86 3.91 -1.50 0.57
N PRO A 87 3.80 -2.67 -0.08
CA PRO A 87 2.64 -3.02 -0.89
C PRO A 87 1.34 -2.94 -0.08
N TYR A 88 0.35 -2.21 -0.60
CA TYR A 88 -0.94 -2.03 0.08
C TYR A 88 -2.12 -2.05 -0.89
N PHE A 89 -3.27 -2.49 -0.40
CA PHE A 89 -4.53 -2.49 -1.12
C PHE A 89 -5.53 -1.56 -0.45
N LEU A 90 -6.06 -0.60 -1.20
CA LEU A 90 -6.98 0.43 -0.70
C LEU A 90 -8.39 0.15 -1.21
N THR A 91 -9.34 0.06 -0.28
CA THR A 91 -10.77 -0.04 -0.57
C THR A 91 -11.53 1.09 0.09
N ASN A 92 -12.80 1.28 -0.28
CA ASN A 92 -13.69 2.23 0.38
C ASN A 92 -13.99 1.87 1.84
N LYS A 93 -13.74 0.63 2.26
CA LYS A 93 -14.05 0.12 3.60
C LYS A 93 -12.82 0.01 4.51
N GLY A 94 -11.62 0.03 3.94
CA GLY A 94 -10.39 -0.21 4.69
C GLY A 94 -9.17 -0.27 3.81
N LEU A 95 -8.04 -0.52 4.46
CA LEU A 95 -6.72 -0.62 3.87
C LEU A 95 -6.08 -1.93 4.33
N THR A 96 -5.51 -2.67 3.40
CA THR A 96 -4.74 -3.89 3.68
C THR A 96 -3.27 -3.63 3.40
N VAL A 97 -2.38 -3.97 4.32
CA VAL A 97 -0.93 -3.81 4.16
C VAL A 97 -0.19 -5.10 4.44
N THR A 98 0.99 -5.28 3.86
CA THR A 98 1.82 -6.48 4.04
C THR A 98 2.89 -6.34 5.13
N ASN A 99 2.93 -5.22 5.85
CA ASN A 99 3.94 -4.94 6.88
C ASN A 99 3.27 -4.63 8.23
N GLU A 100 3.62 -5.39 9.26
CA GLU A 100 3.07 -5.29 10.61
C GLU A 100 3.32 -3.92 11.25
N LYS A 101 4.55 -3.40 11.16
CA LYS A 101 4.89 -2.10 11.76
C LYS A 101 4.07 -0.99 11.13
N LYS A 102 3.91 -1.03 9.81
CA LYS A 102 3.10 -0.05 9.08
C LYS A 102 1.61 -0.21 9.39
N ALA A 103 1.13 -1.44 9.57
CA ALA A 103 -0.23 -1.73 9.99
C ALA A 103 -0.54 -1.09 11.36
N LEU A 104 0.37 -1.21 12.32
CA LEU A 104 0.23 -0.61 13.64
C LEU A 104 0.17 0.93 13.56
N GLU A 105 1.09 1.55 12.80
CA GLU A 105 1.09 3.00 12.58
C GLU A 105 -0.22 3.49 11.94
N LEU A 106 -0.72 2.76 10.93
CA LEU A 106 -1.99 3.06 10.25
C LEU A 106 -3.21 2.85 11.15
N HIS A 107 -3.16 1.86 12.02
CA HIS A 107 -4.22 1.60 12.99
C HIS A 107 -4.31 2.74 14.02
N LEU A 108 -3.16 3.18 14.54
CA LEU A 108 -3.09 4.35 15.43
C LEU A 108 -3.56 5.62 14.72
N PHE A 109 -3.17 5.81 13.46
CA PHE A 109 -3.65 6.91 12.63
C PHE A 109 -5.18 6.88 12.44
N SER A 110 -5.76 5.71 12.14
CA SER A 110 -7.22 5.52 12.07
C SER A 110 -7.91 5.91 13.39
N GLY A 111 -7.32 5.56 14.53
CA GLY A 111 -7.79 5.99 15.85
C GLY A 111 -7.73 7.51 16.07
N ASP A 112 -6.62 8.14 15.69
CA ASP A 112 -6.44 9.60 15.81
C ASP A 112 -7.33 10.38 14.84
N VAL A 113 -7.56 9.88 13.63
CA VAL A 113 -8.53 10.44 12.68
C VAL A 113 -9.94 10.43 13.27
N ARG A 114 -10.36 9.33 13.92
CA ARG A 114 -11.66 9.25 14.61
C ARG A 114 -11.76 10.28 15.73
N LYS A 115 -10.67 10.48 16.48
CA LYS A 115 -10.66 11.33 17.68
C LYS A 115 -10.49 12.82 17.40
N TYR A 116 -9.72 13.18 16.37
CA TYR A 116 -9.25 14.56 16.14
C TYR A 116 -9.57 15.12 14.73
N GLY A 117 -10.11 14.29 13.84
CA GLY A 117 -10.40 14.66 12.46
C GLY A 117 -9.19 14.59 11.53
N LEU A 118 -9.48 14.42 10.24
CA LEU A 118 -8.49 14.21 9.15
C LEU A 118 -7.37 15.25 9.14
N ALA A 119 -7.70 16.55 9.21
CA ALA A 119 -6.72 17.63 9.09
C ALA A 119 -5.68 17.64 10.22
N LYS A 120 -6.08 17.30 11.45
CA LYS A 120 -5.19 17.31 12.63
C LYS A 120 -4.36 16.03 12.73
N ALA A 121 -4.93 14.89 12.35
CA ALA A 121 -4.20 13.63 12.27
C ALA A 121 -3.13 13.65 11.16
N LEU A 122 -3.48 14.18 9.97
CA LEU A 122 -2.53 14.36 8.87
C LEU A 122 -1.36 15.27 9.27
N LYS A 123 -1.65 16.41 9.92
CA LYS A 123 -0.62 17.37 10.31
C LYS A 123 0.37 16.83 11.36
N ARG A 124 -0.11 16.11 12.39
CA ARG A 124 0.76 15.44 13.37
C ARG A 124 1.63 14.35 12.76
N THR A 125 1.08 13.63 11.78
CA THR A 125 1.82 12.54 11.14
C THR A 125 2.85 13.09 10.16
N ASP A 126 2.53 14.16 9.42
CA ASP A 126 3.50 14.86 8.56
C ASP A 126 4.65 15.46 9.38
N GLU A 127 4.36 16.12 10.52
CA GLU A 127 5.38 16.64 11.46
C GLU A 127 6.28 15.53 12.05
N SER A 128 5.81 14.28 12.12
CA SER A 128 6.62 13.14 12.57
C SER A 128 7.43 12.46 11.45
N VAL A 129 7.03 12.66 10.19
CA VAL A 129 7.65 12.02 9.01
C VAL A 129 8.64 12.96 8.32
N ASN A 130 8.41 14.27 8.39
CA ASN A 130 9.32 15.33 7.94
C ASN A 130 9.63 16.27 9.13
N PRO A 131 10.67 15.99 9.95
CA PRO A 131 11.10 16.90 11.02
C PRO A 131 11.75 18.18 10.49
#